data_AF-A0AAV2SSR5-F1
#
_entry.id   AF-A0AAV2SSR5-F1
#
_cell.length_a   1.000
_cell.length_b   1.000
_cell.length_c   1.000
_cell.angle_alpha   90.00
_cell.angle_beta   90.00
_cell.angle_gamma   90.00
#
_symmetry.space_group_name_H-M   'P 1'
#
loop_
_entity.id
_entity.type
_entity.pdbx_description
1 polymer ?
#
loop_
_entity_poly.entity_id
_entity_poly.type
_entity_poly.pdbx_seq_one_letter_code
_entity_poly.pdbx_strand_id
1 'polypeptide(L)'
;RDQLLISAQEVIANKVLPAYRKLKVFITEEYLPKCRAEIGVTSLPEGEEFYQACLNFHTSTNLTAKEVHAIGLKEVQRIEVEAEMTASEIGLGGMSIANISVLLRAAPSQKFSSTQEVQKAFEDAAHKDIYPLLSKLLHHMPSPNVT
;
A
#
# COMPACT_ATOMS: atom_id res chain seq x y z
N ARG A 1 -27.99 27.01 2.39
CA ARG A 1 -27.59 25.63 2.05
C ARG A 1 -27.82 25.36 0.56
N ASP A 2 -29.03 25.49 0.05
CA ASP A 2 -29.35 25.13 -1.35
C ASP A 2 -28.64 25.99 -2.39
N GLN A 3 -28.48 27.29 -2.12
CA GLN A 3 -27.69 28.19 -2.97
C GLN A 3 -26.21 27.77 -3.11
N LEU A 4 -25.62 27.19 -2.05
CA LEU A 4 -24.24 26.68 -2.10
C LEU A 4 -24.15 25.39 -2.93
N LEU A 5 -25.18 24.54 -2.88
CA LEU A 5 -25.22 23.32 -3.69
C LEU A 5 -25.37 23.64 -5.19
N ILE A 6 -26.23 24.61 -5.54
CA ILE A 6 -26.38 25.09 -6.91
C ILE A 6 -25.07 25.70 -7.40
N SER A 7 -24.47 26.60 -6.61
CA SER A 7 -23.18 27.21 -6.95
C SER A 7 -22.07 26.17 -7.13
N ALA A 8 -22.01 25.15 -6.27
CA ALA A 8 -21.06 24.05 -6.41
C ALA A 8 -21.27 23.26 -7.72
N GLN A 9 -22.52 22.95 -8.07
CA GLN A 9 -22.86 22.27 -9.33
C GLN A 9 -22.43 23.10 -10.54
N GLU A 10 -22.67 24.42 -10.51
CA GLU A 10 -22.26 25.33 -11.58
C GLU A 10 -20.74 25.40 -11.75
N VAL A 11 -19.99 25.51 -10.63
CA VAL A 11 -18.53 25.52 -10.67
C VAL A 11 -17.99 24.20 -11.20
N ILE A 12 -18.55 23.07 -10.77
CA ILE A 12 -18.15 21.75 -11.28
C ILE A 12 -18.41 21.67 -12.79
N ALA A 13 -19.61 22.02 -13.23
CA ALA A 13 -20.01 21.91 -14.63
C ALA A 13 -19.21 22.84 -15.55
N ASN A 14 -18.95 24.06 -15.11
CA ASN A 14 -18.46 25.13 -15.98
C ASN A 14 -16.99 25.47 -15.80
N LYS A 15 -16.35 25.01 -14.71
CA LYS A 15 -14.92 25.27 -14.44
C LYS A 15 -14.13 23.99 -14.29
N VAL A 16 -14.56 23.09 -13.40
CA VAL A 16 -13.82 21.85 -13.08
C VAL A 16 -13.82 20.89 -14.26
N LEU A 17 -15.00 20.48 -14.76
CA LEU A 17 -15.10 19.52 -15.85
C LEU A 17 -14.39 20.02 -17.13
N PRO A 18 -14.54 21.28 -17.56
CA PRO A 18 -13.79 21.80 -18.69
C PRO A 18 -12.27 21.80 -18.47
N ALA A 19 -11.78 22.10 -17.26
CA ALA A 19 -10.35 22.04 -16.95
C ALA A 19 -9.80 20.61 -17.04
N TYR A 20 -10.52 19.62 -16.51
CA TYR A 20 -10.15 18.20 -16.65
C TYR A 20 -10.17 17.72 -18.11
N ARG A 21 -11.13 18.21 -18.93
CA ARG A 21 -11.13 17.91 -20.38
C ARG A 21 -9.90 18.49 -21.08
N LYS A 22 -9.52 19.73 -20.76
CA LYS A 22 -8.29 20.34 -21.29
C LYS A 22 -7.04 19.56 -20.88
N LEU A 23 -6.95 19.19 -19.60
CA LEU A 23 -5.85 18.37 -19.10
C LEU A 23 -5.78 17.02 -19.82
N LYS A 24 -6.94 16.36 -20.03
CA LYS A 24 -7.00 15.10 -20.78
C LYS A 24 -6.45 15.26 -22.19
N VAL A 25 -6.91 16.26 -22.93
CA VAL A 25 -6.44 16.56 -24.30
C VAL A 25 -4.92 16.74 -24.31
N PHE A 26 -4.38 17.57 -23.42
CA PHE A 26 -2.94 17.77 -23.29
C PHE A 26 -2.19 16.44 -22.99
N ILE A 27 -2.68 15.66 -22.01
CA ILE A 27 -2.05 14.39 -21.66
C ILE A 27 -2.05 13.44 -22.87
N THR A 28 -3.18 13.31 -23.58
CA THR A 28 -3.33 12.32 -24.65
C THR A 28 -2.67 12.73 -25.96
N GLU A 29 -2.76 14.00 -26.33
CA GLU A 29 -2.36 14.48 -27.65
C GLU A 29 -0.95 15.08 -27.65
N GLU A 30 -0.48 15.62 -26.52
CA GLU A 30 0.81 16.33 -26.47
C GLU A 30 1.85 15.66 -25.60
N TYR A 31 1.47 15.18 -24.41
CA TYR A 31 2.40 14.63 -23.42
C TYR A 31 2.74 13.17 -23.71
N LEU A 32 1.72 12.29 -23.80
CA LEU A 32 1.92 10.85 -23.99
C LEU A 32 2.75 10.51 -25.24
N PRO A 33 2.54 11.13 -26.43
CA PRO A 33 3.36 10.83 -27.60
C PRO A 33 4.85 11.21 -27.46
N LYS A 34 5.19 12.07 -26.49
CA LYS A 34 6.56 12.53 -26.20
C LYS A 34 7.16 11.85 -24.96
N CYS A 35 6.42 10.95 -24.32
CA CYS A 35 6.94 10.19 -23.19
C CYS A 35 8.11 9.30 -23.62
N ARG A 36 9.08 9.15 -22.72
CA ARG A 36 10.14 8.14 -22.82
C ARG A 36 9.55 6.72 -22.86
N ALA A 37 10.21 5.83 -23.60
CA ALA A 37 9.85 4.42 -23.66
C ALA A 37 10.29 3.65 -22.39
N GLU A 38 11.42 4.04 -21.82
CA GLU A 38 11.96 3.42 -20.61
C GLU A 38 11.09 3.75 -19.39
N ILE A 39 11.06 2.84 -18.41
CA ILE A 39 10.25 3.00 -17.19
C ILE A 39 11.06 3.57 -16.01
N GLY A 40 12.37 3.33 -15.98
CA GLY A 40 13.24 3.72 -14.86
C GLY A 40 13.60 5.19 -14.87
N VAL A 41 13.52 5.88 -13.74
CA VAL A 41 13.92 7.30 -13.63
C VAL A 41 15.38 7.53 -14.03
N THR A 42 16.20 6.48 -13.92
CA THR A 42 17.60 6.41 -14.37
C THR A 42 17.79 6.67 -15.87
N SER A 43 16.72 6.57 -16.68
CA SER A 43 16.76 6.95 -18.11
C SER A 43 16.71 8.46 -18.36
N LEU A 44 16.45 9.27 -17.33
CA LEU A 44 16.53 10.73 -17.41
C LEU A 44 17.99 11.21 -17.28
N PRO A 45 18.32 12.42 -17.77
CA PRO A 45 19.57 13.08 -17.40
C PRO A 45 19.70 13.15 -15.88
N GLU A 46 20.87 12.75 -15.36
CA GLU A 46 21.16 12.68 -13.90
C GLU A 46 20.20 11.76 -13.13
N GLY A 47 19.58 10.79 -13.81
CA GLY A 47 18.54 9.93 -13.24
C GLY A 47 19.04 8.98 -12.15
N GLU A 48 20.31 8.56 -12.20
CA GLU A 48 20.92 7.71 -11.17
C GLU A 48 21.18 8.50 -9.88
N GLU A 49 21.72 9.72 -9.99
CA GLU A 49 21.91 10.64 -8.88
C GLU A 49 20.57 11.02 -8.25
N PHE A 50 19.56 11.30 -9.08
CA PHE A 50 18.20 11.56 -8.63
C PHE A 50 17.61 10.36 -7.89
N TYR A 51 17.76 9.14 -8.44
CA TYR A 51 17.26 7.94 -7.79
C TYR A 51 17.93 7.69 -6.43
N GLN A 52 19.25 7.90 -6.35
CA GLN A 52 19.97 7.78 -5.09
C GLN A 52 19.53 8.83 -4.06
N ALA A 53 19.27 10.07 -4.48
CA ALA A 53 18.72 11.10 -3.60
C ALA A 53 17.33 10.71 -3.07
N CYS A 54 16.46 10.15 -3.93
CA CYS A 54 15.17 9.60 -3.52
C CYS A 54 15.31 8.44 -2.51
N LEU A 55 16.25 7.52 -2.74
CA LEU A 55 16.54 6.43 -1.80
C LEU A 55 16.93 6.98 -0.43
N ASN A 56 17.85 7.93 -0.40
CA ASN A 56 18.31 8.54 0.85
C ASN A 56 17.14 9.25 1.57
N PHE A 57 16.32 9.99 0.83
CA PHE A 57 15.16 10.71 1.38
C PHE A 57 14.11 9.77 1.96
N HIS A 58 13.72 8.71 1.24
CA HIS A 58 12.64 7.82 1.67
C HIS A 58 13.06 6.77 2.69
N THR A 59 14.34 6.39 2.72
CA THR A 59 14.83 5.32 3.62
C THR A 59 15.61 5.86 4.81
N SER A 60 16.05 7.13 4.76
CA SER A 60 17.01 7.70 5.73
C SER A 60 18.30 6.87 5.85
N THR A 61 18.65 6.11 4.81
CA THR A 61 19.90 5.34 4.72
C THR A 61 20.79 5.90 3.62
N ASN A 62 22.07 5.52 3.61
CA ASN A 62 22.99 5.81 2.51
C ASN A 62 23.25 4.56 1.63
N LEU A 63 22.34 3.58 1.68
CA LEU A 63 22.48 2.36 0.89
C LEU A 63 22.27 2.66 -0.60
N THR A 64 23.07 2.01 -1.42
CA THR A 64 22.91 2.06 -2.88
C THR A 64 21.70 1.24 -3.33
N ALA A 65 21.15 1.56 -4.50
CA ALA A 65 20.09 0.78 -5.13
C ALA A 65 20.40 -0.72 -5.22
N LYS A 66 21.67 -1.07 -5.50
CA LYS A 66 22.14 -2.47 -5.59
C LYS A 66 22.13 -3.16 -4.23
N GLU A 67 22.54 -2.48 -3.16
CA GLU A 67 22.50 -3.03 -1.81
C GLU A 67 21.07 -3.25 -1.33
N VAL A 68 20.18 -2.27 -1.56
CA VAL A 68 18.76 -2.40 -1.24
C VAL A 68 18.13 -3.57 -2.01
N HIS A 69 18.44 -3.71 -3.31
CA HIS A 69 17.96 -4.83 -4.10
C HIS A 69 18.47 -6.18 -3.57
N ALA A 70 19.75 -6.28 -3.22
CA ALA A 70 20.34 -7.50 -2.66
C ALA A 70 19.73 -7.88 -1.30
N ILE A 71 19.44 -6.89 -0.44
CA ILE A 71 18.70 -7.11 0.81
C ILE A 71 17.28 -7.62 0.51
N GLY A 72 16.59 -6.98 -0.44
CA GLY A 72 15.25 -7.40 -0.85
C GLY A 72 15.19 -8.86 -1.31
N LEU A 73 16.15 -9.29 -2.15
CA LEU A 73 16.23 -10.69 -2.60
C LEU A 73 16.43 -11.67 -1.44
N LYS A 74 17.29 -11.32 -0.46
CA LYS A 74 17.50 -12.14 0.73
C LYS A 74 16.26 -12.22 1.60
N GLU A 75 15.55 -11.10 1.80
CA GLU A 75 14.33 -11.07 2.60
C GLU A 75 13.18 -11.81 1.92
N VAL A 76 13.03 -11.73 0.60
CA VAL A 76 12.05 -12.53 -0.15
C VAL A 76 12.30 -14.01 0.09
N GLN A 77 13.54 -14.47 -0.09
CA GLN A 77 13.89 -15.87 0.15
C GLN A 77 13.62 -16.29 1.60
N ARG A 78 13.99 -15.45 2.58
CA ARG A 78 13.75 -15.74 4.01
C ARG A 78 12.25 -15.90 4.31
N ILE A 79 11.44 -14.97 3.82
CA ILE A 79 9.97 -14.99 4.03
C ILE A 79 9.33 -16.18 3.31
N GLU A 80 9.80 -16.55 2.11
CA GLU A 80 9.31 -17.72 1.39
C GLU A 80 9.54 -19.02 2.18
N VAL A 81 10.72 -19.19 2.78
CA VAL A 81 11.01 -20.36 3.63
C VAL A 81 10.11 -20.39 4.87
N GLU A 82 9.95 -19.26 5.56
CA GLU A 82 9.07 -19.17 6.74
C GLU A 82 7.60 -19.47 6.39
N ALA A 83 7.15 -19.00 5.23
CA ALA A 83 5.80 -19.26 4.74
C ALA A 83 5.60 -20.74 4.38
N GLU A 84 6.59 -21.41 3.78
CA GLU A 84 6.53 -22.84 3.48
C GLU A 84 6.52 -23.72 4.75
N MET A 85 7.33 -23.36 5.75
CA MET A 85 7.30 -24.02 7.06
C MET A 85 5.92 -23.90 7.71
N THR A 86 5.39 -22.67 7.78
CA THR A 86 4.06 -22.40 8.36
C THR A 86 2.96 -23.14 7.59
N ALA A 87 3.03 -23.17 6.26
CA ALA A 87 2.09 -23.92 5.42
C ALA A 87 2.13 -25.42 5.73
N SER A 88 3.32 -25.97 5.95
CA SER A 88 3.49 -27.39 6.31
C SER A 88 2.87 -27.73 7.66
N GLU A 89 3.02 -26.85 8.66
CA GLU A 89 2.41 -27.02 9.99
C GLU A 89 0.89 -27.09 9.96
N ILE A 90 0.25 -26.37 9.03
CA ILE A 90 -1.21 -26.37 8.86
C ILE A 90 -1.69 -27.37 7.78
N GLY A 91 -0.82 -28.27 7.32
CA GLY A 91 -1.16 -29.33 6.37
C GLY A 91 -1.31 -28.87 4.92
N LEU A 92 -0.80 -27.69 4.57
CA LEU A 92 -0.78 -27.11 3.22
C LEU A 92 0.62 -27.14 2.58
N GLY A 93 1.55 -27.93 3.13
CA GLY A 93 2.91 -28.07 2.60
C GLY A 93 2.96 -28.52 1.14
N GLY A 94 3.95 -28.04 0.40
CA GLY A 94 4.11 -28.32 -1.04
C GLY A 94 3.17 -27.53 -1.96
N MET A 95 2.26 -26.71 -1.41
CA MET A 95 1.45 -25.77 -2.17
C MET A 95 2.17 -24.41 -2.27
N SER A 96 2.08 -23.75 -3.43
CA SER A 96 2.59 -22.38 -3.55
C SER A 96 1.82 -21.41 -2.66
N ILE A 97 2.50 -20.39 -2.15
CA ILE A 97 1.88 -19.34 -1.33
C ILE A 97 0.72 -18.65 -2.07
N ALA A 98 0.83 -18.48 -3.39
CA ALA A 98 -0.25 -17.93 -4.21
C ALA A 98 -1.53 -18.79 -4.14
N ASN A 99 -1.39 -20.12 -4.23
CA ASN A 99 -2.51 -21.05 -4.16
C ASN A 99 -3.09 -21.12 -2.74
N ILE A 100 -2.25 -21.13 -1.71
CA ILE A 100 -2.68 -21.04 -0.31
C ILE A 100 -3.52 -19.77 -0.10
N SER A 101 -3.04 -18.63 -0.63
CA SER A 101 -3.73 -17.35 -0.54
C SER A 101 -5.11 -17.38 -1.24
N VAL A 102 -5.23 -18.05 -2.39
CA VAL A 102 -6.52 -18.26 -3.07
C VAL A 102 -7.45 -19.14 -2.23
N LEU A 103 -6.95 -20.24 -1.68
CA LEU A 103 -7.71 -21.17 -0.84
C LEU A 103 -8.26 -20.44 0.40
N LEU A 104 -7.40 -19.74 1.14
CA LEU A 104 -7.79 -19.01 2.34
C LEU A 104 -8.84 -17.93 2.04
N ARG A 105 -8.68 -17.17 0.95
CA ARG A 105 -9.69 -16.17 0.53
C ARG A 105 -11.03 -16.80 0.13
N ALA A 106 -11.02 -18.01 -0.40
CA ALA A 106 -12.24 -18.70 -0.81
C ALA A 106 -12.98 -19.33 0.38
N ALA A 107 -12.24 -19.78 1.40
CA ALA A 107 -12.77 -20.51 2.55
C ALA A 107 -13.87 -19.74 3.29
N PRO A 108 -15.08 -20.31 3.48
CA PRO A 108 -16.15 -19.66 4.23
C PRO A 108 -15.77 -19.31 5.67
N SER A 109 -14.90 -20.10 6.30
CA SER A 109 -14.39 -19.85 7.66
C SER A 109 -13.49 -18.61 7.76
N GLN A 110 -13.06 -18.05 6.64
CA GLN A 110 -12.23 -16.84 6.57
C GLN A 110 -13.06 -15.61 6.14
N LYS A 111 -14.39 -15.72 6.14
CA LYS A 111 -15.30 -14.65 5.71
C LYS A 111 -16.21 -14.24 6.85
N PHE A 112 -16.35 -12.94 7.03
CA PHE A 112 -17.37 -12.35 7.88
C PHE A 112 -18.70 -12.23 7.12
N SER A 113 -19.80 -12.29 7.85
CA SER A 113 -21.16 -12.26 7.30
C SER A 113 -21.79 -10.87 7.34
N SER A 114 -21.20 -9.90 8.05
CA SER A 114 -21.72 -8.53 8.15
C SER A 114 -20.65 -7.49 8.50
N THR A 115 -20.92 -6.22 8.20
CA THR A 115 -20.07 -5.09 8.62
C THR A 115 -19.89 -5.03 10.13
N GLN A 116 -20.94 -5.31 10.90
CA GLN A 116 -20.92 -5.30 12.35
C GLN A 116 -19.98 -6.37 12.91
N GLU A 117 -19.94 -7.54 12.27
CA GLU A 117 -19.03 -8.61 12.65
C GLU A 117 -17.56 -8.25 12.38
N VAL A 118 -17.28 -7.64 11.22
CA VAL A 118 -15.92 -7.13 10.91
C VAL A 118 -15.47 -6.11 11.95
N GLN A 119 -16.34 -5.15 12.28
CA GLN A 119 -16.04 -4.12 13.28
C GLN A 119 -15.75 -4.76 14.64
N LYS A 120 -16.63 -5.66 15.09
CA LYS A 120 -16.45 -6.34 16.38
C LYS A 120 -15.17 -7.17 16.41
N ALA A 121 -14.86 -7.92 15.35
CA ALA A 121 -13.64 -8.72 15.28
C ALA A 121 -12.38 -7.84 15.34
N PHE A 122 -12.38 -6.69 14.68
CA PHE A 122 -11.30 -5.72 14.76
C PHE A 122 -11.16 -5.12 16.17
N GLU A 123 -12.27 -4.69 16.78
CA GLU A 123 -12.28 -4.14 18.15
C GLU A 123 -11.79 -5.17 19.16
N ASP A 124 -12.23 -6.43 19.03
CA ASP A 124 -11.80 -7.53 19.91
C ASP A 124 -10.30 -7.82 19.73
N ALA A 125 -9.81 -7.95 18.50
CA ALA A 125 -8.38 -8.16 18.22
C ALA A 125 -7.52 -7.03 18.80
N ALA A 126 -7.94 -5.78 18.64
CA ALA A 126 -7.23 -4.64 19.18
C ALA A 126 -7.25 -4.61 20.72
N HIS A 127 -8.44 -4.66 21.33
CA HIS A 127 -8.62 -4.38 22.76
C HIS A 127 -8.50 -5.58 23.69
N LYS A 128 -8.78 -6.79 23.20
CA LYS A 128 -8.69 -8.01 24.01
C LYS A 128 -7.39 -8.75 23.78
N ASP A 129 -6.89 -8.78 22.54
CA ASP A 129 -5.71 -9.59 22.20
C ASP A 129 -4.42 -8.76 22.18
N ILE A 130 -4.41 -7.59 21.52
CA ILE A 130 -3.18 -6.83 21.27
C ILE A 130 -2.85 -5.82 22.40
N TYR A 131 -3.75 -4.88 22.73
CA TYR A 131 -3.47 -3.81 23.70
C TYR A 131 -3.01 -4.34 25.07
N PRO A 132 -3.56 -5.44 25.62
CA PRO A 132 -3.07 -6.00 26.88
C PRO A 132 -1.63 -6.52 26.81
N LEU A 133 -1.13 -6.88 25.62
CA LEU A 133 0.26 -7.29 25.40
C LEU A 133 1.19 -6.09 25.20
N LEU A 134 0.70 -4.98 24.63
CA LEU A 134 1.50 -3.78 24.39
C LEU A 134 2.01 -3.14 25.68
N SER A 135 1.24 -3.18 26.77
CA SER A 135 1.69 -2.69 28.08
C SER A 135 2.92 -3.43 28.62
N LYS A 136 3.19 -4.65 28.14
CA LYS A 136 4.38 -5.43 28.49
C LYS A 136 5.61 -5.05 27.65
N LEU A 137 5.38 -4.51 26.44
CA LEU A 137 6.43 -4.22 25.45
C LEU A 137 6.79 -2.73 25.39
N LEU A 138 5.84 -1.85 25.69
CA LEU A 138 5.99 -0.40 25.59
C LEU A 138 5.94 0.22 26.98
N HIS A 139 7.04 0.83 27.41
CA HIS A 139 7.12 1.54 28.69
C HIS A 139 6.20 2.78 28.75
N HIS A 140 5.88 3.37 27.60
CA HIS A 140 5.00 4.53 27.50
C HIS A 140 3.94 4.29 26.43
N MET A 141 2.72 4.00 26.89
CA MET A 141 1.56 3.90 26.01
C MET A 141 1.09 5.32 25.64
N PRO A 142 0.98 5.66 24.34
CA PRO A 142 0.40 6.93 23.94
C PRO A 142 -1.08 6.95 24.34
N SER A 143 -1.51 8.01 25.01
CA SER A 143 -2.93 8.24 25.26
C SER A 143 -3.60 8.66 23.94
N PRO A 144 -4.75 8.07 23.57
CA PRO A 144 -5.50 8.51 22.40
C PRO A 144 -6.13 9.87 22.70
N ASN A 145 -5.37 10.95 22.47
CA ASN A 145 -5.94 12.29 22.39
C ASN A 145 -6.65 12.41 21.04
N VAL A 146 -7.91 12.00 21.00
CA VAL A 146 -8.80 12.31 19.88
C VAL A 146 -9.39 13.69 20.16
N THR A 147 -8.80 14.73 19.55
CA THR A 147 -9.43 16.05 19.36
C THR A 147 -10.44 16.01 18.22
#